data_AF-A0A318QL95-F1
#
_entry.id   AF-A0A318QL95-F1
#
_cell.length_a   1.000
_cell.length_b   1.000
_cell.length_c   1.000
_cell.angle_alpha   90.00
_cell.angle_beta   90.00
_cell.angle_gamma   90.00
#
_symmetry.space_group_name_H-M   'P 1'
#
loop_
_entity.id
_entity.type
_entity.pdbx_description
1 polymer ?
#
loop_
_entity_poly.entity_id
_entity_poly.type
_entity_poly.pdbx_seq_one_letter_code
_entity_poly.pdbx_strand_id
1 'polypeptide(L)' 'MQSAALCGVMRQTVSSKNRITVNLSEDEYAAFDQIAARSKVSKAWLGRHAISLLIERVEGDEQQLPLPLTVSKRRGRQ' A
#
# COMPACT_ATOMS: atom_id res chain seq x y z
N MET A 1 4.60 21.18 -37.84
CA MET A 1 3.80 21.54 -36.64
C MET A 1 3.03 20.31 -36.18
N GLN A 2 2.93 20.12 -34.86
CA GLN A 2 2.12 19.15 -34.12
C GLN A 2 2.73 17.77 -33.87
N SER A 3 3.56 17.70 -32.82
CA SER A 3 3.80 16.49 -32.04
C SER A 3 2.79 16.49 -30.88
N ALA A 4 1.82 15.59 -30.91
CA ALA A 4 0.88 15.37 -29.82
C ALA A 4 1.41 14.18 -29.01
N ALA A 5 2.03 14.46 -27.87
CA ALA A 5 2.46 13.43 -26.94
C ALA A 5 1.23 12.70 -26.39
N LEU A 6 1.12 11.42 -26.72
CA LEU A 6 0.18 10.50 -26.10
C LEU A 6 0.59 10.34 -24.63
N CYS A 7 0.10 11.22 -23.76
CA CYS A 7 0.20 11.06 -22.31
C CYS A 7 -0.84 10.01 -21.88
N GLY A 8 -0.59 8.76 -22.28
CA GLY A 8 -1.40 7.60 -21.91
C GLY A 8 -1.08 7.19 -20.49
N VAL A 9 -1.66 7.87 -19.50
CA VAL A 9 -1.73 7.31 -18.15
C VAL A 9 -2.70 6.13 -18.22
N MET A 10 -2.17 4.91 -18.37
CA MET A 10 -2.95 3.69 -18.22
C MET A 10 -3.66 3.72 -16.86
N ARG A 11 -4.96 4.00 -16.86
CA ARG A 11 -5.80 3.85 -15.66
C ARG A 11 -5.95 2.36 -15.38
N GLN A 12 -5.14 1.83 -14.47
CA GLN A 12 -5.43 0.52 -13.89
C GLN A 12 -6.80 0.60 -13.19
N THR A 13 -7.75 -0.21 -13.65
CA THR A 13 -9.07 -0.33 -13.02
C THR A 13 -8.90 -1.01 -11.67
N VAL A 14 -9.08 -0.25 -10.59
CA VAL A 14 -9.07 -0.78 -9.23
C VAL A 14 -10.44 -1.38 -8.92
N SER A 15 -10.52 -2.71 -8.74
CA SER A 15 -11.77 -3.38 -8.38
C SER A 15 -12.09 -3.19 -6.91
N SER A 16 -13.32 -2.78 -6.59
CA SER A 16 -13.82 -2.65 -5.21
C SER A 16 -13.89 -3.99 -4.45
N LYS A 17 -13.75 -5.11 -5.15
CA LYS A 17 -13.83 -6.46 -4.58
C LYS A 17 -12.69 -6.76 -3.60
N ASN A 18 -11.50 -6.20 -3.82
CA ASN A 18 -10.30 -6.53 -3.06
C ASN A 18 -9.95 -5.39 -2.09
N ARG A 19 -10.69 -5.28 -0.99
CA ARG A 19 -10.49 -4.26 0.05
C ARG A 19 -9.70 -4.80 1.23
N ILE A 20 -8.65 -4.09 1.63
CA ILE A 20 -7.90 -4.33 2.86
C ILE A 20 -8.23 -3.22 3.86
N THR A 21 -8.37 -3.55 5.14
CA THR A 21 -8.50 -2.59 6.25
C THR A 21 -7.35 -2.83 7.22
N VAL A 22 -6.68 -1.77 7.63
CA VAL A 22 -5.54 -1.82 8.54
C VAL A 22 -5.83 -0.93 9.75
N ASN A 23 -5.42 -1.38 10.93
CA ASN A 23 -5.47 -0.55 12.13
C ASN A 23 -4.17 0.25 12.20
N LEU A 24 -4.27 1.53 12.52
CA LEU A 24 -3.15 2.44 12.71
C LEU A 24 -3.27 3.05 14.10
N SER A 25 -2.15 3.34 14.72
CA SER A 25 -2.11 4.28 15.85
C SER A 25 -2.52 5.69 15.39
N GLU A 26 -2.87 6.55 16.34
CA GLU A 26 -3.24 7.94 16.05
C GLU A 26 -2.08 8.69 15.36
N ASP A 27 -0.84 8.47 15.81
CA ASP A 27 0.36 9.08 15.25
C ASP A 27 0.60 8.62 13.80
N GLU A 28 0.46 7.32 13.53
CA GLU A 28 0.59 6.78 12.17
C GLU A 28 -0.50 7.34 11.24
N TYR A 29 -1.75 7.42 11.73
CA TYR A 29 -2.84 8.00 10.96
C TYR A 29 -2.60 9.48 10.64
N ALA A 30 -2.14 10.26 11.62
CA ALA A 30 -1.84 11.68 11.45
C ALA A 30 -0.68 11.90 10.47
N ALA A 31 0.38 11.08 10.55
CA ALA A 31 1.47 11.13 9.59
C ALA A 31 0.98 10.78 8.17
N PHE A 32 0.14 9.75 8.04
CA PHE A 32 -0.42 9.33 6.76
C PHE A 32 -1.33 10.40 6.15
N ASP A 33 -2.12 11.09 6.98
CA ASP A 33 -2.98 12.20 6.58
C ASP A 33 -2.18 13.39 6.04
N GLN A 34 -1.10 13.75 6.73
CA GLN A 34 -0.19 14.83 6.29
C GLN A 34 0.45 14.53 4.94
N ILE A 35 0.88 13.29 4.69
CA ILE A 35 1.44 12.89 3.39
C ILE A 35 0.39 13.03 2.29
N ALA A 36 -0.84 12.58 2.54
CA ALA A 36 -1.94 12.68 1.58
C ALA A 36 -2.25 14.15 1.22
N ALA A 37 -2.33 15.01 2.24
CA ALA A 37 -2.58 16.44 2.06
C ALA A 37 -1.45 17.12 1.28
N ARG A 38 -0.19 16.88 1.65
CA ARG A 38 0.99 17.48 0.99
C ARG A 38 1.10 17.05 -0.48
N SER A 39 0.85 15.78 -0.76
CA SER A 39 1.01 15.19 -2.09
C SER A 39 -0.26 15.33 -2.97
N LYS A 40 -1.36 15.86 -2.43
CA LYS A 40 -2.65 16.04 -3.11
C LYS A 40 -3.21 14.73 -3.70
N VAL A 41 -3.04 13.63 -2.98
CA VAL A 41 -3.52 12.29 -3.35
C VAL A 41 -4.40 11.71 -2.26
N SER A 42 -5.24 10.74 -2.60
CA SER A 42 -6.07 10.07 -1.59
C SER A 42 -5.25 9.11 -0.73
N LYS A 43 -5.67 8.89 0.52
CA LYS A 43 -5.09 7.87 1.41
C LYS A 43 -5.13 6.47 0.79
N ALA A 44 -6.20 6.15 0.05
CA ALA A 44 -6.30 4.88 -0.68
C ALA A 44 -5.24 4.75 -1.78
N TRP A 45 -4.91 5.85 -2.47
CA TRP A 45 -3.83 5.87 -3.46
C TRP A 45 -2.48 5.62 -2.80
N LEU A 46 -2.20 6.28 -1.66
CA LEU A 46 -0.97 6.05 -0.90
C LEU A 46 -0.85 4.60 -0.44
N GLY A 47 -1.93 4.03 0.09
CA GLY A 47 -1.94 2.62 0.51
C GLY A 47 -1.66 1.68 -0.65
N ARG A 48 -2.28 1.90 -1.82
CA ARG A 48 -1.99 1.14 -3.04
C ARG A 48 -0.53 1.28 -3.46
N HIS A 49 0.00 2.50 -3.46
CA HIS A 49 1.39 2.76 -3.87
C HIS A 49 2.39 2.07 -2.94
N ALA A 50 2.17 2.14 -1.62
CA ALA A 50 3.00 1.44 -0.63
C ALA A 50 2.96 -0.09 -0.83
N ILE A 51 1.78 -0.66 -1.15
CA ILE A 51 1.64 -2.09 -1.46
C ILE A 51 2.44 -2.45 -2.73
N SER A 52 2.32 -1.66 -3.80
CA SER A 52 3.08 -1.89 -5.04
C SER A 52 4.60 -1.86 -4.79
N LEU A 53 5.09 -0.84 -4.09
CA LEU A 53 6.52 -0.73 -3.75
C LEU A 53 7.00 -1.91 -2.89
N LEU A 54 6.16 -2.39 -1.97
CA LEU A 54 6.50 -3.56 -1.16
C LEU A 54 6.61 -4.82 -2.02
N ILE A 55 5.66 -5.05 -2.94
CA ILE A 55 5.68 -6.20 -3.85
C ILE A 55 6.91 -6.16 -4.74
N GLU A 56 7.16 -5.02 -5.40
CA GLU A 56 8.33 -4.83 -6.27
C GLU A 56 9.65 -5.08 -5.53
N ARG A 57 9.75 -4.58 -4.30
CA ARG A 57 10.94 -4.79 -3.46
C ARG A 57 11.15 -6.26 -3.12
N VAL A 58 10.09 -7.00 -2.81
CA VAL A 58 10.18 -8.42 -2.44
C VAL A 58 10.41 -9.33 -3.66
N GLU A 59 9.87 -8.96 -4.82
CA GLU A 59 10.11 -9.71 -6.07
C GLU A 59 11.52 -9.49 -6.63
N GLY A 60 12.10 -8.30 -6.42
CA GLY A 60 13.44 -7.97 -6.88
C GLY A 60 14.58 -8.36 -5.94
N ASP A 61 14.29 -8.64 -4.67
CA ASP A 61 15.27 -8.92 -3.62
C ASP A 61 14.86 -10.20 -2.88
N GLU A 62 15.61 -11.31 -3.03
CA GLU A 62 15.34 -12.60 -2.36
C GLU A 62 15.39 -12.50 -0.82
N GLN A 63 15.78 -11.35 -0.27
CA GLN A 63 15.71 -11.04 1.14
C GLN A 63 14.27 -10.75 1.57
N GLN A 64 13.47 -11.82 1.68
CA GLN A 64 12.20 -11.79 2.40
C GLN A 64 12.42 -11.08 3.74
N LEU A 65 11.76 -9.93 3.93
CA LEU A 65 11.53 -9.41 5.28
C LEU A 65 10.88 -10.55 6.06
N PRO A 66 11.45 -10.99 7.20
CA PRO A 66 10.76 -11.94 8.05
C PRO A 66 9.52 -11.20 8.53
N LEU A 67 8.40 -11.40 7.84
CA LEU A 67 7.10 -11.02 8.36
C LEU A 67 7.03 -11.72 9.71
N PRO A 68 7.00 -10.99 10.83
CA PRO A 68 6.81 -11.61 12.12
C PRO A 68 5.35 -12.07 12.13
N LEU A 69 5.11 -13.23 11.51
CA LEU A 69 3.96 -14.05 11.74
C LEU A 69 4.11 -14.50 13.19
N THR A 70 3.73 -13.62 14.11
CA THR A 70 3.54 -13.99 15.49
C THR A 70 2.53 -15.13 15.46
N VAL A 71 3.06 -16.34 15.63
CA VAL A 71 2.27 -17.51 15.96
C VAL A 71 1.48 -17.15 17.21
N SER A 72 0.24 -16.71 17.03
CA SER A 72 -0.76 -16.74 18.09
C SER A 72 -0.97 -18.21 18.40
N LYS A 73 -0.07 -18.75 19.23
CA LYS A 73 -0.25 -20.00 19.94
C LYS A 73 -1.51 -19.80 20.75
N ARG A 74 -2.66 -20.21 20.21
CA ARG A 74 -3.84 -20.50 21.01
C ARG A 74 -3.37 -21.52 22.06
N ARG A 75 -2.99 -21.04 23.25
CA ARG A 75 -3.00 -21.87 24.45
C ARG A 75 -4.47 -22.10 24.76
N GLY A 76 -5.06 -23.01 24.00
CA GLY A 76 -6.30 -23.69 24.36
C GLY A 76 -5.97 -24.57 25.56
N ARG A 77 -6.46 -24.12 26.70
CA ARG A 77 -6.59 -24.82 27.97
C ARG A 77 -7.24 -26.20 27.73
N GLN A 78 -6.52 -27.27 28.04
CA GLN A 78 -7.08 -28.53 28.55
C GLN A 78 -6.33 -28.86 29.82
#